data_AF-Q9C5Q7-F1
#
_entry.id   AF-Q9C5Q7-F1
#
_cell.length_a   1.000
_cell.length_b   1.000
_cell.length_c   1.000
_cell.angle_alpha   90.00
_cell.angle_beta   90.00
_cell.angle_gamma   90.00
#
_symmetry.space_group_name_H-M   'P 1'
#
loop_
_entity.id
_entity.type
_entity.pdbx_description
1 polymer ?
#
loop_
_entity_poly.entity_id
_entity_poly.type
_entity_poly.pdbx_seq_one_letter_code
_entity_poly.pdbx_strand_id
1 'polypeptide(L)'
;MNPEKFTHKTNETIATAHELAVNAGHAQFTPLHLAGALISDPTGIFPQAISSAGGENAAQSAERVINQALKKLPSQSPPPD
;
A
#
# COMPACT_ATOMS: atom_id res chain seq x y z
N MET A 1 -10.56 -7.01 -11.78
CA MET A 1 -10.58 -7.85 -10.55
C MET A 1 -12.03 -8.18 -10.22
N ASN A 2 -12.32 -9.25 -9.47
CA ASN A 2 -13.69 -9.58 -9.03
C ASN A 2 -13.79 -9.41 -7.49
N PRO A 3 -14.28 -8.26 -6.99
CA PRO A 3 -14.37 -7.95 -5.56
C PRO A 3 -15.21 -8.96 -4.75
N GLU A 4 -16.22 -9.57 -5.37
CA GLU A 4 -17.11 -10.55 -4.72
C GLU A 4 -16.38 -11.83 -4.28
N LYS A 5 -15.20 -12.09 -4.83
CA LYS A 5 -14.37 -13.25 -4.48
C LYS A 5 -13.34 -12.96 -3.38
N PHE A 6 -13.24 -11.71 -2.95
CA PHE A 6 -12.27 -11.30 -1.95
C PHE A 6 -12.91 -11.20 -0.57
N THR A 7 -12.07 -11.30 0.45
CA THR A 7 -12.51 -10.99 1.80
C THR A 7 -12.88 -9.51 1.90
N HIS A 8 -13.72 -9.16 2.87
CA HIS A 8 -14.06 -7.76 3.15
C HIS A 8 -12.80 -6.90 3.35
N LYS A 9 -11.87 -7.36 4.20
CA LYS A 9 -10.60 -6.67 4.49
C LYS A 9 -9.72 -6.50 3.25
N THR A 10 -9.72 -7.47 2.33
CA THR A 10 -9.02 -7.33 1.05
C THR A 10 -9.61 -6.21 0.21
N ASN A 11 -10.94 -6.12 0.13
CA ASN A 11 -11.61 -5.04 -0.61
C ASN A 11 -11.37 -3.67 0.02
N GLU A 12 -11.40 -3.56 1.36
CA GLU A 12 -11.03 -2.33 2.08
C GLU A 12 -9.59 -1.92 1.75
N THR A 13 -8.65 -2.87 1.78
CA THR A 13 -7.23 -2.60 1.48
C THR A 13 -7.04 -2.11 0.05
N ILE A 14 -7.76 -2.70 -0.92
CA ILE A 14 -7.72 -2.25 -2.33
C ILE A 14 -8.26 -0.82 -2.44
N ALA A 15 -9.34 -0.49 -1.73
CA ALA A 15 -9.90 0.86 -1.72
C ALA A 15 -8.90 1.87 -1.12
N THR A 16 -8.31 1.58 0.04
CA THR A 16 -7.27 2.42 0.66
C THR A 16 -6.07 2.59 -0.26
N ALA A 17 -5.62 1.52 -0.92
CA ALA A 17 -4.52 1.59 -1.86
C ALA A 17 -4.87 2.47 -3.08
N HIS A 18 -6.10 2.43 -3.56
CA HIS A 18 -6.57 3.28 -4.64
C HIS A 18 -6.58 4.76 -4.22
N GLU A 19 -7.07 5.07 -3.02
CA GLU A 19 -7.01 6.42 -2.43
C GLU A 19 -5.58 6.92 -2.32
N LEU A 20 -4.63 6.07 -1.90
CA LEU A 20 -3.20 6.43 -1.87
C LEU A 20 -2.67 6.84 -3.25
N ALA A 21 -3.08 6.16 -4.33
CA ALA A 21 -2.66 6.50 -5.68
C ALA A 21 -3.24 7.85 -6.13
N VAL A 22 -4.55 8.06 -5.93
CA VAL A 22 -5.25 9.30 -6.29
C VAL A 22 -4.69 10.49 -5.53
N ASN A 23 -4.53 10.37 -4.20
CA ASN A 23 -4.00 11.45 -3.35
C ASN A 23 -2.55 11.81 -3.69
N ALA A 24 -1.76 10.86 -4.18
CA ALA A 24 -0.39 11.09 -4.62
C ALA A 24 -0.29 11.60 -6.08
N GLY A 25 -1.43 11.74 -6.78
CA GLY A 25 -1.47 12.13 -8.19
C GLY A 25 -0.85 11.10 -9.13
N HIS A 26 -0.73 9.84 -8.72
CA HIS A 26 -0.13 8.78 -9.53
C HIS A 26 -1.12 8.30 -10.59
N ALA A 27 -0.74 8.43 -11.87
CA ALA A 27 -1.57 8.02 -13.01
C ALA A 27 -1.86 6.52 -13.11
N GLN A 28 -1.13 5.70 -12.36
CA GLN A 28 -1.32 4.26 -12.37
C GLN A 28 -1.43 3.73 -10.95
N PHE A 29 -2.45 2.91 -10.72
CA PHE A 29 -2.51 2.04 -9.57
C PHE A 29 -1.51 0.89 -9.74
N THR A 30 -0.66 0.67 -8.74
CA THR A 30 0.46 -0.30 -8.80
C THR A 30 0.56 -1.12 -7.52
N PRO A 31 1.26 -2.28 -7.52
CA PRO A 31 1.47 -3.06 -6.31
C PRO A 31 2.12 -2.30 -5.14
N LEU A 32 2.87 -1.22 -5.41
CA LEU A 32 3.44 -0.38 -4.35
C LEU A 32 2.38 0.30 -3.49
N HIS A 33 1.24 0.69 -4.07
CA HIS A 33 0.14 1.27 -3.31
C HIS A 33 -0.53 0.25 -2.41
N LEU A 34 -0.69 -0.99 -2.90
CA LEU A 34 -1.22 -2.08 -2.12
C LEU A 34 -0.28 -2.42 -0.95
N ALA A 35 1.03 -2.46 -1.20
CA ALA A 35 2.03 -2.63 -0.15
C ALA A 35 2.01 -1.48 0.87
N GLY A 36 1.84 -0.24 0.41
CA GLY A 36 1.69 0.95 1.24
C GLY A 36 0.46 0.88 2.16
N ALA A 37 -0.70 0.52 1.61
CA ALA A 37 -1.93 0.34 2.39
C ALA A 37 -1.78 -0.79 3.42
N LEU A 38 -1.24 -1.94 3.01
CA LEU A 38 -1.04 -3.10 3.90
C LEU A 38 -0.06 -2.81 5.04
N ILE A 39 1.05 -2.11 4.77
CA ILE A 39 2.08 -1.84 5.79
C ILE A 39 1.66 -0.74 6.78
N SER A 40 0.77 0.17 6.35
CA SER A 40 0.25 1.26 7.18
C SER A 40 -0.76 0.83 8.25
N ASP A 41 -1.27 -0.40 8.19
CA ASP A 41 -2.13 -0.98 9.24
C ASP A 41 -1.26 -1.74 10.26
N PRO A 42 -0.86 -1.12 11.39
CA PRO A 42 0.03 -1.76 12.37
C PRO A 42 -0.60 -2.99 13.03
N THR A 43 -1.92 -3.14 12.97
CA THR A 43 -2.65 -4.29 13.48
C THR A 43 -2.81 -5.40 12.44
N GLY A 44 -2.45 -5.14 11.19
CA GLY A 44 -2.60 -6.04 10.06
C GLY A 44 -1.56 -7.17 10.04
N ILE A 45 -1.93 -8.25 9.33
CA ILE A 45 -1.06 -9.43 9.17
C ILE A 45 0.24 -9.14 8.42
N PHE A 46 0.25 -8.13 7.54
CA PHE A 46 1.40 -7.83 6.69
C PHE A 46 2.62 -7.30 7.49
N PRO A 47 2.53 -6.22 8.29
CA PRO A 47 3.64 -5.81 9.14
C PRO A 47 4.02 -6.87 10.18
N GLN A 48 3.05 -7.60 10.74
CA GLN A 48 3.32 -8.69 11.68
C GLN A 48 4.15 -9.83 11.03
N ALA A 49 3.82 -10.22 9.80
CA ALA A 49 4.55 -11.23 9.06
C ALA A 49 5.98 -10.78 8.73
N ILE A 50 6.16 -9.52 8.36
CA ILE A 50 7.49 -8.95 8.09
C ILE A 50 8.34 -8.93 9.37
N SER A 51 7.79 -8.46 10.49
CA SER A 51 8.51 -8.46 11.77
C SER A 51 8.83 -9.88 12.25
N SER A 52 7.91 -10.83 12.04
CA SER A 52 8.15 -12.24 12.38
C SER A 52 9.28 -12.86 11.55
N ALA A 53 9.43 -12.47 10.29
CA ALA A 53 10.48 -12.98 9.39
C ALA A 53 11.82 -12.25 9.54
N GLY A 54 11.80 -10.95 9.84
CA GLY A 54 12.98 -10.07 9.79
C GLY A 54 13.40 -9.42 11.11
N GLY A 55 12.66 -9.66 12.19
CA GLY A 55 12.88 -9.05 13.51
C GLY A 55 12.10 -7.75 13.73
N GLU A 56 12.18 -7.22 14.95
CA GLU A 56 11.33 -6.14 15.48
C GLU A 56 11.26 -4.89 14.58
N ASN A 57 12.39 -4.49 13.98
CA ASN A 57 12.49 -3.26 13.17
C ASN A 57 12.26 -3.49 11.66
N ALA A 58 11.96 -4.72 11.24
CA ALA A 58 11.87 -5.07 9.82
C ALA A 58 10.66 -4.41 9.15
N ALA A 59 9.48 -4.41 9.79
CA ALA A 59 8.28 -3.79 9.23
C ALA A 59 8.46 -2.29 9.01
N GLN A 60 9.02 -1.58 10.00
CA GLN A 60 9.32 -0.15 9.91
C GLN A 60 10.34 0.15 8.79
N SER A 61 11.32 -0.74 8.61
CA SER A 61 12.29 -0.63 7.53
C SER A 61 11.66 -0.85 6.15
N ALA A 62 10.77 -1.84 6.04
CA ALA A 62 10.01 -2.10 4.82
C ALA A 62 9.08 -0.94 4.46
N GLU A 63 8.33 -0.42 5.43
CA GLU A 63 7.47 0.75 5.26
C GLU A 63 8.24 1.94 4.69
N ARG A 64 9.41 2.26 5.28
CA ARG A 64 10.26 3.34 4.80
C ARG A 64 10.69 3.14 3.34
N VAL A 65 11.07 1.92 2.95
CA VAL A 65 11.50 1.62 1.57
C VAL A 65 10.31 1.67 0.60
N ILE A 66 9.14 1.16 0.99
CA ILE A 66 7.90 1.24 0.22
C ILE A 66 7.53 2.71 -0.02
N ASN A 67 7.54 3.53 1.03
CA ASN A 67 7.24 4.97 0.93
C ASN A 67 8.24 5.72 0.05
N GLN A 68 9.53 5.35 0.09
CA GLN A 68 10.54 5.90 -0.84
C GLN A 68 10.29 5.48 -2.29
N ALA A 69 9.84 4.24 -2.52
CA ALA A 69 9.51 3.76 -3.86
C ALA A 69 8.26 4.45 -4.43
N LEU A 70 7.23 4.64 -3.61
CA LEU A 70 6.02 5.39 -3.98
C LEU A 70 6.36 6.81 -4.45
N LYS A 71 7.24 7.52 -3.75
CA LYS A 71 7.70 8.87 -4.14
C LYS A 71 8.42 8.95 -5.48
N LYS A 72 8.87 7.81 -6.04
CA LYS A 72 9.54 7.76 -7.35
C LYS A 72 8.56 7.51 -8.50
N LEU A 73 7.30 7.22 -8.21
CA LEU A 73 6.30 7.03 -9.26
C LEU A 73 5.99 8.38 -9.93
N PRO A 74 5.71 8.39 -11.24
CA PRO A 74 5.27 9.59 -11.93
C PRO A 74 3.96 10.13 -11.33
N SER A 75 3.91 11.43 -11.07
CA SER A 75 2.70 12.12 -10.60
C SER A 75 2.32 13.27 -11.53
N GLN A 76 1.03 13.61 -11.54
CA GLN A 76 0.50 14.73 -12.33
C GLN A 76 -0.41 15.64 -11.49
N SER A 77 -0.66 16.84 -12.00
CA SER A 77 -1.59 17.82 -11.43
C SER A 77 -2.40 18.47 -12.56
N PRO A 78 -3.75 18.39 -12.55
CA PRO A 78 -4.59 17.75 -11.53
C PRO A 78 -4.39 16.22 -11.47
N PRO A 79 -4.85 15.55 -10.38
CA PRO A 79 -4.85 14.10 -10.31
C PRO A 79 -5.56 13.48 -11.54
N PRO A 80 -5.21 12.23 -11.91
CA PRO A 80 -5.87 11.53 -13.01
C PRO A 80 -7.38 11.40 -12.76
N ASP A 81 -8.18 11.48 -13.84
CA ASP A 81 -9.61 11.19 -13.82
C ASP A 81 -9.93 9.73 -13.45
#